data_AF-A0A6C2DTS2-F1
#
_entry.id   AF-A0A6C2DTS2-F1
#
_cell.length_a   1.000
_cell.length_b   1.000
_cell.length_c   1.000
_cell.angle_alpha   90.00
_cell.angle_beta   90.00
_cell.angle_gamma   90.00
#
_symmetry.space_group_name_H-M   'P 1'
#
loop_
_entity.id
_entity.type
_entity.pdbx_description
1 polymer ?
#
loop_
_entity_poly.entity_id
_entity_poly.type
_entity_poly.pdbx_seq_one_letter_code
_entity_poly.pdbx_strand_id
1 'polypeptide(L)'
;MSYSLKLPPIVIIIILIVALLAIITMYGRDRWQSGTDKLRVNLTNGQQAIEPKNYDSKEIIDLPEPVQRFFKAVLQDGQAIVTKVELSQHGQFHMNETETKWHRFTATQLVTTQKLGFDWDAKIQMIPFINVFVHDTYLLGEGDLQASILGLFTVAKMHNTTELNQGELLRFFAEAVWYPTSLLPSQGVIWEAINQHSSRATLTDREITASVVFQFDAEGLITSMRAEARCYRVVGGKSMFMPWVGNFREYSVCDGMRIPLEGEVGWEHPEGVQLYFKGKVTKINYEFAS
;
A
#
# COMPACT_ATOMS: atom_id res chain seq x y z
N MET A 1 20.76 -37.90 -47.59
CA MET A 1 21.62 -37.66 -46.40
C MET A 1 20.82 -36.88 -45.37
N SER A 2 20.35 -37.55 -44.32
CA SER A 2 19.67 -36.88 -43.20
C SER A 2 20.74 -36.40 -42.23
N TYR A 3 21.00 -35.09 -42.17
CA TYR A 3 21.86 -34.49 -41.17
C TYR A 3 21.11 -34.49 -39.83
N SER A 4 21.33 -35.52 -39.02
CA SER A 4 20.89 -35.52 -37.62
C SER A 4 21.78 -34.54 -36.86
N LEU A 5 21.26 -33.34 -36.62
CA LEU A 5 21.91 -32.33 -35.78
C LEU A 5 21.97 -32.87 -34.34
N LYS A 6 23.02 -33.63 -34.01
CA LYS A 6 23.25 -34.08 -32.64
C LYS A 6 23.74 -32.89 -31.84
N LEU A 7 22.85 -32.31 -31.03
CA LEU A 7 23.23 -31.28 -30.07
C LEU A 7 24.34 -31.85 -29.15
N PRO A 8 25.42 -31.10 -28.90
CA PRO A 8 26.45 -31.55 -27.98
C PRO A 8 25.81 -31.75 -26.59
N PRO A 9 26.24 -32.76 -25.79
CA PRO A 9 25.63 -33.07 -24.50
C PRO A 9 25.52 -31.87 -23.55
N ILE A 10 26.48 -30.95 -23.63
CA ILE A 10 26.50 -29.69 -22.87
C ILE A 10 25.27 -28.82 -23.20
N VAL A 11 24.90 -28.70 -24.47
CA VAL A 11 23.73 -27.91 -24.89
C VAL A 11 22.43 -28.55 -24.40
N ILE A 12 22.35 -29.89 -24.42
CA ILE A 12 21.19 -30.62 -23.88
C ILE A 12 21.07 -30.37 -22.37
N ILE A 13 22.18 -30.44 -21.63
CA ILE A 13 22.20 -30.16 -20.18
C ILE A 13 21.76 -28.72 -19.89
N ILE A 14 22.27 -27.73 -20.64
CA ILE A 14 21.87 -26.33 -20.48
C ILE A 14 20.37 -26.16 -20.73
N ILE A 15 19.82 -26.76 -21.79
CA ILE A 15 18.38 -26.70 -22.09
C ILE A 15 17.56 -27.31 -20.96
N LEU A 16 17.98 -28.46 -20.43
CA LEU A 16 17.29 -29.11 -19.31
C LEU A 16 17.31 -28.27 -18.04
N ILE A 17 18.44 -27.61 -17.73
CA ILE A 17 18.55 -26.70 -16.59
C ILE A 17 17.63 -25.49 -16.78
N VAL A 18 17.62 -24.88 -17.97
CA VAL A 18 16.75 -23.73 -18.27
C VAL A 18 15.27 -24.13 -18.18
N ALA A 19 14.89 -25.29 -18.72
CA ALA A 19 13.53 -25.81 -18.64
C ALA A 19 13.11 -26.09 -17.18
N LEU A 20 14.00 -26.69 -16.38
CA LEU A 20 13.77 -26.94 -14.96
C LEU A 20 13.59 -25.62 -14.18
N LEU A 21 14.46 -24.63 -14.42
CA LEU A 21 14.34 -23.30 -13.81
C LEU A 21 13.02 -22.62 -14.22
N ALA A 22 12.62 -22.71 -15.48
CA ALA A 22 11.33 -22.18 -15.94
C ALA A 22 10.16 -22.83 -15.20
N ILE A 23 10.14 -24.17 -15.08
CA ILE A 23 9.10 -24.90 -14.34
C ILE A 23 9.05 -24.47 -12.86
N ILE A 24 10.21 -24.37 -12.20
CA ILE A 24 10.29 -23.93 -10.79
C ILE A 24 9.71 -22.52 -10.63
N THR A 25 10.10 -21.58 -11.50
CA THR A 25 9.59 -20.20 -11.44
C THR A 25 8.09 -20.11 -11.75
N MET A 26 7.57 -20.91 -12.68
CA MET A 26 6.14 -20.98 -12.99
C MET A 26 5.35 -21.54 -11.82
N TYR A 27 5.79 -22.65 -11.24
CA TYR A 27 5.16 -23.27 -10.07
C TYR A 27 5.16 -22.32 -8.86
N GLY A 28 6.29 -21.66 -8.60
CA GLY A 28 6.39 -20.66 -7.52
C GLY A 28 5.44 -19.48 -7.69
N ARG A 29 5.32 -18.96 -8.92
CA ARG A 29 4.35 -17.91 -9.24
C ARG A 29 2.91 -18.36 -9.05
N ASP A 30 2.57 -19.55 -9.52
CA ASP A 30 1.21 -20.10 -9.42
C ASP A 30 0.80 -20.36 -7.96
N ARG A 31 1.72 -20.92 -7.17
CA ARG A 31 1.55 -21.08 -5.72
C ARG A 31 1.32 -19.74 -5.03
N TRP A 32 2.10 -18.72 -5.39
CA TRP A 32 1.98 -17.38 -4.83
C TRP A 32 0.61 -16.78 -5.16
N GLN A 33 0.24 -16.77 -6.45
CA GLN A 33 -1.04 -16.25 -6.93
C GLN A 33 -2.23 -16.95 -6.27
N SER A 34 -2.19 -18.28 -6.14
CA SER A 34 -3.22 -19.04 -5.43
C SER A 34 -3.35 -18.63 -3.95
N GLY A 35 -2.25 -18.20 -3.33
CA GLY A 35 -2.27 -17.62 -1.99
C GLY A 35 -2.90 -16.23 -1.97
N THR A 36 -2.52 -15.38 -2.92
CA THR A 36 -3.08 -14.04 -3.12
C THR A 36 -4.60 -14.09 -3.31
N ASP A 37 -5.09 -14.98 -4.19
CA ASP A 37 -6.52 -15.10 -4.49
C ASP A 37 -7.32 -15.49 -3.25
N LYS A 38 -6.82 -16.45 -2.46
CA LYS A 38 -7.45 -16.85 -1.18
C LYS A 38 -7.50 -15.71 -0.18
N LEU A 39 -6.41 -14.95 -0.08
CA LEU A 39 -6.31 -13.81 0.83
C LEU A 39 -7.28 -12.69 0.41
N ARG A 40 -7.36 -12.39 -0.89
CA ARG A 40 -8.28 -11.38 -1.43
C ARG A 40 -9.75 -11.78 -1.28
N VAL A 41 -10.08 -13.05 -1.45
CA VAL A 41 -11.42 -13.58 -1.14
C VAL A 41 -11.76 -13.31 0.34
N ASN A 42 -10.84 -13.56 1.27
CA ASN A 42 -11.07 -13.30 2.70
C ASN A 42 -11.20 -11.80 3.04
N LEU A 43 -10.47 -10.94 2.34
CA LEU A 43 -10.61 -9.47 2.44
C LEU A 43 -12.03 -9.03 2.04
N THR A 44 -12.52 -9.53 0.91
CA THR A 44 -13.84 -9.15 0.38
C THR A 44 -15.01 -9.89 1.03
N ASN A 45 -14.76 -11.01 1.70
CA ASN A 45 -15.80 -11.77 2.36
C ASN A 45 -16.39 -11.01 3.56
N GLY A 46 -17.73 -10.99 3.62
CA GLY A 46 -18.49 -10.39 4.71
C GLY A 46 -18.57 -8.86 4.65
N GLN A 47 -18.47 -8.26 3.46
CA GLN A 47 -18.82 -6.84 3.27
C GLN A 47 -20.27 -6.59 3.73
N GLN A 48 -20.44 -5.54 4.53
CA GLN A 48 -21.73 -5.07 5.04
C GLN A 48 -22.21 -3.87 4.21
N ALA A 49 -23.40 -3.34 4.49
CA ALA A 49 -23.82 -2.06 3.91
C ALA A 49 -23.04 -0.91 4.56
N ILE A 50 -22.41 -0.05 3.75
CA ILE A 50 -21.73 1.16 4.24
C ILE A 50 -22.74 2.29 4.25
N GLU A 51 -22.77 3.05 5.34
CA GLU A 51 -23.63 4.20 5.53
C GLU A 51 -22.79 5.31 6.17
N PRO A 52 -22.61 6.50 5.55
CA PRO A 52 -22.92 6.99 4.21
C PRO A 52 -22.92 6.06 3.01
N LYS A 53 -23.92 6.08 2.12
CA LYS A 53 -23.68 5.66 0.72
C LYS A 53 -23.04 6.77 -0.11
N ASN A 54 -23.34 8.02 0.21
CA ASN A 54 -22.87 9.20 -0.50
C ASN A 54 -22.34 10.22 0.49
N TYR A 55 -21.31 10.94 0.08
CA TYR A 55 -20.77 12.10 0.77
C TYR A 55 -21.76 13.28 0.69
N ASP A 56 -22.06 13.91 1.84
CA ASP A 56 -22.77 15.19 1.94
C ASP A 56 -21.76 16.28 2.34
N SER A 57 -21.64 17.32 1.52
CA SER A 57 -20.75 18.45 1.78
C SER A 57 -20.99 19.17 3.10
N LYS A 58 -22.14 18.98 3.76
CA LYS A 58 -22.37 19.50 5.12
C LYS A 58 -21.45 18.90 6.16
N GLU A 59 -20.96 17.68 5.95
CA GLU A 59 -20.11 16.96 6.90
C GLU A 59 -18.75 17.65 7.12
N ILE A 60 -18.29 18.45 6.15
CA ILE A 60 -17.00 19.14 6.23
C ILE A 60 -17.09 20.55 6.80
N ILE A 61 -18.29 21.08 7.09
CA ILE A 61 -18.48 22.50 7.47
C ILE A 61 -17.72 22.86 8.76
N ASP A 62 -17.66 21.94 9.71
CA ASP A 62 -17.04 22.14 11.02
C ASP A 62 -15.59 21.63 11.10
N LEU A 63 -15.04 21.12 9.98
CA LEU A 63 -13.67 20.62 9.94
C LEU A 63 -12.65 21.77 9.87
N PRO A 64 -11.37 21.52 10.23
CA PRO A 64 -10.30 22.48 10.03
C PRO A 64 -10.27 22.99 8.59
N GLU A 65 -10.05 24.29 8.41
CA GLU A 65 -10.11 24.95 7.10
C GLU A 65 -9.26 24.28 6.00
N PRO A 66 -8.00 23.84 6.21
CA PRO A 66 -7.26 23.10 5.18
C PRO A 66 -7.92 21.77 4.78
N VAL A 67 -8.60 21.10 5.72
CA VAL A 67 -9.33 19.84 5.47
C VAL A 67 -10.58 20.11 4.63
N GLN A 68 -11.26 21.23 4.88
CA GLN A 68 -12.40 21.63 4.04
C GLN A 68 -11.97 21.90 2.59
N ARG A 69 -10.85 22.62 2.40
CA ARG A 69 -10.31 22.86 1.05
C ARG A 69 -9.97 21.54 0.36
N PHE A 70 -9.36 20.61 1.07
CA PHE A 70 -9.05 19.28 0.55
C PHE A 70 -10.29 18.56 0.01
N PHE A 71 -11.32 18.37 0.83
CA PHE A 71 -12.51 17.66 0.37
C PHE A 71 -13.23 18.36 -0.78
N LYS A 72 -13.26 19.70 -0.79
CA LYS A 72 -13.79 20.50 -1.92
C LYS A 72 -12.96 20.34 -3.19
N ALA A 73 -11.66 20.11 -3.07
CA ALA A 73 -10.75 19.94 -4.21
C ALA A 73 -10.72 18.52 -4.77
N VAL A 74 -11.01 17.50 -3.93
CA VAL A 74 -10.87 16.09 -4.31
C VAL A 74 -12.17 15.31 -4.46
N LEU A 75 -13.30 15.81 -3.95
CA LEU A 75 -14.62 15.17 -4.04
C LEU A 75 -15.65 16.09 -4.70
N GLN A 76 -16.71 15.49 -5.22
CA GLN A 76 -17.95 16.18 -5.62
C GLN A 76 -19.03 15.97 -4.57
N ASP A 77 -19.94 16.92 -4.39
CA ASP A 77 -21.10 16.72 -3.52
C ASP A 77 -21.94 15.54 -4.04
N GLY A 78 -22.32 14.63 -3.14
CA GLY A 78 -22.99 13.38 -3.51
C GLY A 78 -22.06 12.28 -4.05
N GLN A 79 -20.73 12.46 -4.04
CA GLN A 79 -19.78 11.41 -4.43
C GLN A 79 -20.08 10.11 -3.66
N ALA A 80 -20.25 9.00 -4.38
CA ALA A 80 -20.49 7.71 -3.75
C ALA A 80 -19.26 7.29 -2.93
N ILE A 81 -19.49 6.74 -1.73
CA ILE A 81 -18.41 6.31 -0.84
C ILE A 81 -17.71 5.10 -1.46
N VAL A 82 -16.39 5.15 -1.56
CA VAL A 82 -15.56 4.04 -2.03
C VAL A 82 -15.67 2.90 -1.02
N THR A 83 -16.01 1.69 -1.48
CA THR A 83 -16.05 0.46 -0.68
C THR A 83 -14.84 -0.45 -0.96
N LYS A 84 -14.32 -0.39 -2.19
CA LYS A 84 -13.19 -1.19 -2.66
C LYS A 84 -12.33 -0.41 -3.64
N VAL A 85 -11.02 -0.67 -3.60
CA VAL A 85 -10.06 -0.13 -4.56
C VAL A 85 -9.19 -1.25 -5.08
N GLU A 86 -9.01 -1.30 -6.40
CA GLU A 86 -8.01 -2.14 -7.04
C GLU A 86 -7.04 -1.26 -7.81
N LEU A 87 -5.79 -1.19 -7.35
CA LEU A 87 -4.76 -0.37 -7.97
C LEU A 87 -3.54 -1.21 -8.41
N SER A 88 -2.91 -0.76 -9.48
CA SER A 88 -1.65 -1.31 -9.99
C SER A 88 -0.57 -0.25 -9.93
N GLN A 89 0.63 -0.67 -9.53
CA GLN A 89 1.76 0.21 -9.33
C GLN A 89 3.02 -0.36 -9.97
N HIS A 90 3.92 0.54 -10.34
CA HIS A 90 5.32 0.19 -10.53
C HIS A 90 6.20 1.22 -9.82
N GLY A 91 7.45 0.86 -9.57
CA GLY A 91 8.35 1.81 -8.94
C GLY A 91 9.69 1.25 -8.57
N GLN A 92 10.27 1.85 -7.55
CA GLN A 92 11.55 1.47 -6.99
C GLN A 92 11.42 1.24 -5.49
N PHE A 93 12.07 0.19 -5.01
CA PHE A 93 12.09 -0.21 -3.61
C PHE A 93 13.54 -0.36 -3.14
N HIS A 94 13.79 0.08 -1.92
CA HIS A 94 15.08 -0.02 -1.26
C HIS A 94 14.98 -1.06 -0.13
N MET A 95 15.68 -2.19 -0.28
CA MET A 95 15.40 -3.40 0.51
C MET A 95 15.84 -3.30 1.97
N ASN A 96 16.89 -2.54 2.25
CA ASN A 96 17.42 -2.29 3.58
C ASN A 96 18.24 -1.00 3.53
N GLU A 97 18.60 -0.44 4.68
CA GLU A 97 19.36 0.82 4.71
C GLU A 97 20.85 0.69 4.44
N THR A 98 21.37 -0.54 4.47
CA THR A 98 22.80 -0.81 4.30
C THR A 98 23.21 -0.87 2.84
N GLU A 99 22.29 -1.24 1.96
CA GLU A 99 22.49 -1.18 0.52
C GLU A 99 22.21 0.24 0.01
N THR A 100 22.77 0.62 -1.13
CA THR A 100 22.44 1.89 -1.81
C THR A 100 21.57 1.65 -3.05
N LYS A 101 21.22 0.39 -3.29
CA LYS A 101 20.64 -0.06 -4.56
C LYS A 101 19.12 -0.02 -4.50
N TRP A 102 18.54 0.66 -5.48
CA TRP A 102 17.11 0.63 -5.74
C TRP A 102 16.75 -0.52 -6.69
N HIS A 103 15.73 -1.27 -6.31
CA HIS A 103 15.20 -2.40 -7.07
C HIS A 103 13.87 -2.04 -7.71
N ARG A 104 13.67 -2.41 -8.98
CA ARG A 104 12.39 -2.20 -9.64
C ARG A 104 11.33 -3.13 -9.04
N PHE A 105 10.13 -2.62 -8.84
CA PHE A 105 8.99 -3.44 -8.47
C PHE A 105 7.77 -3.17 -9.36
N THR A 106 6.89 -4.17 -9.41
CA THR A 106 5.50 -4.04 -9.85
C THR A 106 4.60 -4.59 -8.76
N ALA A 107 3.45 -3.97 -8.52
CA ALA A 107 2.52 -4.42 -7.49
C ALA A 107 1.07 -4.28 -7.93
N THR A 108 0.19 -5.11 -7.36
CA THR A 108 -1.24 -4.90 -7.35
C THR A 108 -1.70 -4.78 -5.90
N GLN A 109 -2.65 -3.90 -5.64
CA GLN A 109 -3.18 -3.71 -4.30
C GLN A 109 -4.69 -3.71 -4.33
N LEU A 110 -5.28 -4.49 -3.43
CA LEU A 110 -6.70 -4.51 -3.15
C LEU A 110 -6.93 -3.84 -1.80
N VAL A 111 -7.84 -2.89 -1.72
CA VAL A 111 -8.21 -2.19 -0.48
C VAL A 111 -9.70 -2.34 -0.25
N THR A 112 -10.11 -2.56 1.00
CA THR A 112 -11.50 -2.49 1.47
C THR A 112 -11.61 -1.44 2.56
N THR A 113 -12.61 -0.57 2.46
CA THR A 113 -12.69 0.66 3.28
C THR A 113 -13.72 0.59 4.41
N GLN A 114 -14.72 -0.28 4.30
CA GLN A 114 -15.68 -0.51 5.37
C GLN A 114 -15.08 -1.41 6.45
N LYS A 115 -14.66 -2.60 6.01
CA LYS A 115 -13.83 -3.50 6.78
C LYS A 115 -12.40 -3.12 6.43
N LEU A 116 -11.83 -2.21 7.22
CA LEU A 116 -10.52 -1.63 6.96
C LEU A 116 -9.51 -2.75 6.72
N GLY A 117 -8.96 -2.75 5.51
CA GLY A 117 -8.10 -3.82 5.07
C GLY A 117 -7.48 -3.58 3.72
N PHE A 118 -6.34 -4.21 3.51
CA PHE A 118 -5.70 -4.23 2.21
C PHE A 118 -4.83 -5.48 2.03
N ASP A 119 -4.54 -5.77 0.77
CA ASP A 119 -3.50 -6.66 0.31
C ASP A 119 -2.63 -5.91 -0.67
N TRP A 120 -1.35 -5.76 -0.38
CA TRP A 120 -0.34 -5.28 -1.33
C TRP A 120 0.51 -6.46 -1.79
N ASP A 121 0.26 -6.93 -3.02
CA ASP A 121 1.02 -7.99 -3.66
C ASP A 121 2.05 -7.41 -4.62
N ALA A 122 3.31 -7.50 -4.23
CA ALA A 122 4.42 -6.93 -4.96
C ALA A 122 5.43 -7.97 -5.42
N LYS A 123 6.05 -7.66 -6.56
CA LYS A 123 7.16 -8.40 -7.13
C LYS A 123 8.34 -7.45 -7.31
N ILE A 124 9.38 -7.67 -6.52
CA ILE A 124 10.62 -6.89 -6.49
C ILE A 124 11.71 -7.66 -7.24
N GLN A 125 12.31 -7.01 -8.25
CA GLN A 125 13.36 -7.60 -9.07
C GLN A 125 14.73 -7.43 -8.40
N MET A 126 15.27 -8.51 -7.83
CA MET A 126 16.59 -8.50 -7.17
C MET A 126 17.73 -8.47 -8.20
N ILE A 127 17.68 -9.43 -9.12
CA ILE A 127 18.55 -9.56 -10.30
C ILE A 127 17.70 -10.11 -11.46
N PRO A 128 18.19 -10.13 -12.72
CA PRO A 128 17.45 -10.74 -13.81
C PRO A 128 16.96 -12.14 -13.45
N PHE A 129 15.68 -12.41 -13.71
CA PHE A 129 14.96 -13.66 -13.43
C PHE A 129 14.71 -14.02 -11.95
N ILE A 130 15.40 -13.40 -10.98
CA ILE A 130 15.16 -13.65 -9.55
C ILE A 130 14.35 -12.50 -8.95
N ASN A 131 13.14 -12.84 -8.50
CA ASN A 131 12.23 -11.90 -7.86
C ASN A 131 11.94 -12.33 -6.42
N VAL A 132 11.80 -11.33 -5.55
CA VAL A 132 11.19 -11.47 -4.24
C VAL A 132 9.73 -11.04 -4.37
N PHE A 133 8.82 -11.90 -3.94
CA PHE A 133 7.41 -11.61 -3.83
C PHE A 133 7.11 -11.18 -2.40
N VAL A 134 6.27 -10.16 -2.23
CA VAL A 134 5.91 -9.60 -0.92
C VAL A 134 4.41 -9.44 -0.86
N HIS A 135 3.80 -10.01 0.16
CA HIS A 135 2.47 -9.65 0.63
C HIS A 135 2.66 -8.82 1.89
N ASP A 136 2.05 -7.64 1.88
CA ASP A 136 1.86 -6.82 3.07
C ASP A 136 0.38 -6.54 3.20
N THR A 137 -0.21 -6.91 4.32
CA THR A 137 -1.67 -6.99 4.44
C THR A 137 -2.13 -6.51 5.81
N TYR A 138 -3.35 -5.97 5.83
CA TYR A 138 -4.09 -5.68 7.04
C TYR A 138 -5.49 -6.23 6.87
N LEU A 139 -5.96 -7.02 7.84
CA LEU A 139 -7.33 -7.52 7.84
C LEU A 139 -7.77 -7.76 9.27
N LEU A 140 -8.97 -7.26 9.60
CA LEU A 140 -9.60 -7.56 10.89
C LEU A 140 -8.70 -7.21 12.10
N GLY A 141 -7.93 -6.13 12.04
CA GLY A 141 -7.05 -5.73 13.14
C GLY A 141 -5.70 -6.45 13.17
N GLU A 142 -5.43 -7.31 12.19
CA GLU A 142 -4.21 -8.11 12.12
C GLU A 142 -3.41 -7.72 10.87
N GLY A 143 -2.14 -7.38 11.08
CA GLY A 143 -1.17 -7.23 10.00
C GLY A 143 -0.48 -8.56 9.70
N ASP A 144 -0.19 -8.80 8.42
CA ASP A 144 0.62 -9.93 7.97
C ASP A 144 1.59 -9.47 6.89
N LEU A 145 2.88 -9.73 7.11
CA LEU A 145 3.94 -9.49 6.15
C LEU A 145 4.60 -10.82 5.80
N GLN A 146 4.55 -11.17 4.52
CA GLN A 146 5.21 -12.34 3.97
C GLN A 146 6.09 -11.97 2.78
N ALA A 147 7.37 -12.32 2.83
CA ALA A 147 8.28 -12.20 1.70
C ALA A 147 8.83 -13.57 1.29
N SER A 148 8.87 -13.85 -0.02
CA SER A 148 9.30 -15.14 -0.56
C SER A 148 10.12 -15.00 -1.85
N ILE A 149 11.26 -15.69 -1.93
CA ILE A 149 12.06 -15.78 -3.15
C ILE A 149 11.37 -16.73 -4.12
N LEU A 150 11.13 -16.27 -5.35
CA LEU A 150 10.45 -17.00 -6.43
C LEU A 150 9.04 -17.50 -6.04
N GLY A 151 8.44 -17.00 -4.95
CA GLY A 151 7.17 -17.49 -4.43
C GLY A 151 7.26 -18.85 -3.72
N LEU A 152 8.47 -19.38 -3.50
CA LEU A 152 8.71 -20.71 -2.94
C LEU A 152 9.39 -20.68 -1.58
N PHE A 153 10.43 -19.85 -1.41
CA PHE A 153 11.28 -19.86 -0.23
C PHE A 153 11.01 -18.60 0.60
N THR A 154 10.27 -18.76 1.70
CA THR A 154 9.98 -17.66 2.64
C THR A 154 11.27 -17.10 3.24
N VAL A 155 11.46 -15.79 3.14
CA VAL A 155 12.61 -15.07 3.69
C VAL A 155 12.25 -14.15 4.85
N ALA A 156 10.99 -13.71 4.91
CA ALA A 156 10.44 -13.00 6.05
C ALA A 156 8.98 -13.42 6.24
N LYS A 157 8.59 -13.59 7.50
CA LYS A 157 7.19 -13.79 7.87
C LYS A 157 6.94 -13.19 9.25
N MET A 158 6.00 -12.27 9.32
CA MET A 158 5.51 -11.69 10.57
C MET A 158 3.99 -11.67 10.50
N HIS A 159 3.34 -11.99 11.61
CA HIS A 159 1.90 -12.12 11.67
C HIS A 159 1.42 -11.67 13.05
N ASN A 160 0.42 -10.79 13.05
CA ASN A 160 -0.36 -10.42 14.22
C ASN A 160 0.48 -10.03 15.46
N THR A 161 1.50 -9.19 15.26
CA THR A 161 2.20 -8.53 16.36
C THR A 161 1.62 -7.15 16.57
N THR A 162 1.61 -6.65 17.81
CA THR A 162 1.04 -5.33 18.14
C THR A 162 1.62 -4.23 17.26
N GLU A 163 2.94 -4.22 17.08
CA GLU A 163 3.63 -3.24 16.24
C GLU A 163 3.28 -3.33 14.76
N LEU A 164 3.13 -4.56 14.25
CA LEU A 164 2.77 -4.78 12.85
C LEU A 164 1.34 -4.34 12.60
N ASN A 165 0.41 -4.72 13.47
CA ASN A 165 -1.00 -4.35 13.33
C ASN A 165 -1.19 -2.83 13.35
N GLN A 166 -0.50 -2.13 14.25
CA GLN A 166 -0.50 -0.66 14.29
C GLN A 166 0.15 -0.06 13.03
N GLY A 167 1.30 -0.62 12.60
CA GLY A 167 2.02 -0.18 11.42
C GLY A 167 1.19 -0.30 10.14
N GLU A 168 0.44 -1.38 9.98
CA GLU A 168 -0.37 -1.60 8.79
C GLU A 168 -1.69 -0.83 8.80
N LEU A 169 -2.31 -0.60 9.96
CA LEU A 169 -3.42 0.37 10.04
C LEU A 169 -2.94 1.80 9.69
N LEU A 170 -1.76 2.20 10.19
CA LEU A 170 -1.14 3.48 9.83
C LEU A 170 -0.85 3.56 8.33
N ARG A 171 -0.37 2.48 7.72
CA ARG A 171 -0.13 2.42 6.28
C ARG A 171 -1.43 2.57 5.49
N PHE A 172 -2.44 1.77 5.79
CA PHE A 172 -3.78 1.91 5.21
C PHE A 172 -4.24 3.36 5.27
N PHE A 173 -4.16 3.98 6.45
CA PHE A 173 -4.68 5.31 6.66
C PHE A 173 -3.87 6.40 5.94
N ALA A 174 -2.55 6.28 5.90
CA ALA A 174 -1.69 7.19 5.14
C ALA A 174 -1.91 7.11 3.62
N GLU A 175 -2.31 5.94 3.12
CA GLU A 175 -2.60 5.69 1.70
C GLU A 175 -4.02 6.10 1.28
N ALA A 176 -4.87 6.54 2.22
CA ALA A 176 -6.25 6.93 1.96
C ALA A 176 -6.40 8.15 1.02
N VAL A 177 -5.31 8.84 0.68
CA VAL A 177 -5.28 9.83 -0.41
C VAL A 177 -5.66 9.24 -1.78
N TRP A 178 -5.51 7.92 -1.98
CA TRP A 178 -5.95 7.22 -3.20
C TRP A 178 -7.44 6.84 -3.19
N TYR A 179 -8.10 6.93 -2.04
CA TYR A 179 -9.52 6.65 -1.83
C TYR A 179 -10.11 7.65 -0.81
N PRO A 180 -10.18 8.94 -1.21
CA PRO A 180 -10.35 10.06 -0.27
C PRO A 180 -11.65 10.03 0.52
N THR A 181 -12.67 9.29 0.10
CA THR A 181 -13.91 9.15 0.89
C THR A 181 -13.67 8.46 2.23
N SER A 182 -12.65 7.62 2.38
CA SER A 182 -12.29 7.01 3.67
C SER A 182 -11.69 7.99 4.67
N LEU A 183 -11.33 9.20 4.24
CA LEU A 183 -10.85 10.26 5.12
C LEU A 183 -11.99 11.07 5.77
N LEU A 184 -13.24 10.83 5.37
CA LEU A 184 -14.41 11.58 5.85
C LEU A 184 -14.76 11.22 7.31
N PRO A 185 -15.22 12.19 8.12
CA PRO A 185 -15.75 11.95 9.46
C PRO A 185 -16.80 10.84 9.60
N SER A 186 -17.69 10.70 8.62
CA SER A 186 -18.73 9.67 8.57
C SER A 186 -18.17 8.27 8.36
N GLN A 187 -16.90 8.19 7.93
CA GLN A 187 -16.13 6.95 7.85
C GLN A 187 -15.25 6.74 9.10
N GLY A 188 -15.48 7.49 10.17
CA GLY A 188 -14.85 7.32 11.47
C GLY A 188 -13.59 8.15 11.71
N VAL A 189 -13.26 9.09 10.82
CA VAL A 189 -12.06 9.91 10.93
C VAL A 189 -12.30 11.17 11.77
N ILE A 190 -11.47 11.37 12.78
CA ILE A 190 -11.48 12.60 13.59
C ILE A 190 -10.35 13.51 13.10
N TRP A 191 -10.70 14.77 12.80
CA TRP A 191 -9.75 15.78 12.34
C TRP A 191 -9.50 16.86 13.40
N GLU A 192 -8.24 17.18 13.62
CA GLU A 192 -7.81 18.23 14.54
C GLU A 192 -6.90 19.22 13.81
N ALA A 193 -7.14 20.52 14.00
CA ALA A 193 -6.31 21.56 13.40
C ALA A 193 -4.93 21.59 14.08
N ILE A 194 -3.86 21.74 13.31
CA ILE A 194 -2.52 22.06 13.82
C ILE A 194 -2.15 23.49 13.45
N ASN A 195 -2.24 23.83 12.16
CA ASN A 195 -2.02 25.18 11.65
C ASN A 195 -2.74 25.39 10.30
N GLN A 196 -2.47 26.49 9.60
CA GLN A 196 -3.13 26.85 8.33
C GLN A 196 -2.87 25.88 7.17
N HIS A 197 -1.81 25.06 7.28
CA HIS A 197 -1.34 24.14 6.24
C HIS A 197 -1.27 22.69 6.72
N SER A 198 -1.67 22.38 7.96
CA SER A 198 -1.65 21.00 8.45
C SER A 198 -2.74 20.70 9.46
N SER A 199 -3.20 19.46 9.41
CA SER A 199 -4.18 18.89 10.32
C SER A 199 -3.82 17.45 10.65
N ARG A 200 -4.18 17.01 11.86
CA ARG A 200 -4.07 15.62 12.29
C ARG A 200 -5.37 14.90 11.97
N ALA A 201 -5.27 13.76 11.31
CA ALA A 201 -6.37 12.82 11.16
C ALA A 201 -6.11 11.64 12.11
N THR A 202 -7.17 11.13 12.73
CA THR A 202 -7.11 9.96 13.60
C THR A 202 -8.24 8.99 13.24
N LEU A 203 -7.90 7.71 13.11
CA LEU A 203 -8.81 6.62 12.82
C LEU A 203 -8.58 5.49 13.84
N THR A 204 -9.65 4.85 14.29
CA THR A 204 -9.55 3.68 15.17
C THR A 204 -10.25 2.48 14.52
N ASP A 205 -9.53 1.37 14.42
CA ASP A 205 -10.09 0.06 14.08
C ASP A 205 -9.94 -0.85 15.30
N ARG A 206 -11.06 -1.24 15.90
CA ARG A 206 -11.11 -1.98 17.18
C ARG A 206 -10.33 -1.28 18.29
N GLU A 207 -9.24 -1.88 18.75
CA GLU A 207 -8.37 -1.40 19.83
C GLU A 207 -7.13 -0.67 19.30
N ILE A 208 -6.99 -0.56 17.97
CA ILE A 208 -5.82 0.03 17.31
C ILE A 208 -6.19 1.41 16.79
N THR A 209 -5.46 2.43 17.25
CA THR A 209 -5.61 3.81 16.80
C THR A 209 -4.40 4.22 15.95
N ALA A 210 -4.68 4.83 14.79
CA ALA A 210 -3.71 5.39 13.88
C ALA A 210 -3.92 6.90 13.76
N SER A 211 -2.84 7.68 13.88
CA SER A 211 -2.87 9.13 13.69
C SER A 211 -1.81 9.56 12.69
N VAL A 212 -2.23 10.38 11.72
CA VAL A 212 -1.38 10.88 10.64
C VAL A 212 -1.56 12.40 10.54
N VAL A 213 -0.46 13.13 10.47
CA VAL A 213 -0.47 14.56 10.16
C VAL A 213 -0.35 14.72 8.66
N PHE A 214 -1.32 15.37 8.04
CA PHE A 214 -1.28 15.72 6.63
C PHE A 214 -0.92 17.19 6.45
N GLN A 215 -0.10 17.49 5.45
CA GLN A 215 0.14 18.86 4.99
C GLN A 215 -0.58 19.13 3.67
N PHE A 216 -1.08 20.36 3.52
CA PHE A 216 -1.91 20.79 2.41
C PHE A 216 -1.24 21.96 1.67
N ASP A 217 -1.30 21.93 0.33
CA ASP A 217 -0.88 23.06 -0.49
C ASP A 217 -1.96 24.17 -0.58
N ALA A 218 -1.69 25.19 -1.40
CA ALA A 218 -2.58 26.31 -1.62
C ALA A 218 -3.86 25.92 -2.38
N GLU A 219 -3.78 24.88 -3.22
CA GLU A 219 -4.88 24.26 -3.94
C GLU A 219 -5.74 23.36 -3.03
N GLY A 220 -5.30 23.12 -1.79
CA GLY A 220 -5.97 22.29 -0.80
C GLY A 220 -5.62 20.80 -0.91
N LEU A 221 -4.69 20.40 -1.76
CA LEU A 221 -4.30 19.00 -1.92
C LEU A 221 -3.32 18.58 -0.84
N ILE A 222 -3.42 17.31 -0.43
CA ILE A 222 -2.44 16.71 0.48
C ILE A 222 -1.11 16.52 -0.26
N THR A 223 -0.04 17.18 0.19
CA THR A 223 1.30 17.03 -0.43
C THR A 223 2.20 16.10 0.34
N SER A 224 1.97 15.93 1.64
CA SER A 224 2.75 15.02 2.48
C SER A 224 1.96 14.49 3.67
N MET A 225 2.45 13.37 4.20
CA MET A 225 1.96 12.73 5.41
C MET A 225 3.11 12.47 6.37
N ARG A 226 2.80 12.49 7.67
CA ARG A 226 3.71 12.14 8.76
C ARG A 226 2.97 11.37 9.85
N ALA A 227 3.41 10.15 10.13
CA ALA A 227 3.09 9.45 11.36
C ALA A 227 4.25 9.62 12.34
N GLU A 228 4.02 10.22 13.50
CA GLU A 228 5.09 10.56 14.47
C GLU A 228 5.83 9.33 15.01
N ALA A 229 5.12 8.21 15.15
CA ALA A 229 5.67 6.98 15.71
C ALA A 229 5.12 5.78 14.95
N ARG A 230 5.90 5.23 14.02
CA ARG A 230 5.68 3.89 13.46
C ARG A 230 6.82 2.97 13.91
N CYS A 231 6.50 1.71 14.22
CA CYS A 231 7.53 0.74 14.58
C CYS A 231 8.46 0.55 13.39
N TYR A 232 9.72 0.89 13.61
CA TYR A 232 10.75 0.87 12.60
C TYR A 232 11.55 -0.44 12.67
N ARG A 233 11.95 -0.86 13.88
CA ARG A 233 12.67 -2.13 14.12
C ARG A 233 12.39 -2.66 15.53
N VAL A 234 12.47 -3.98 15.67
CA VAL A 234 12.48 -4.64 16.99
C VAL A 234 13.90 -5.16 17.28
N VAL A 235 14.53 -4.67 18.34
CA VAL A 235 15.90 -5.06 18.73
C VAL A 235 15.87 -5.59 20.16
N GLY A 236 16.26 -6.85 20.34
CA GLY A 236 16.26 -7.49 21.67
C GLY A 236 14.88 -7.51 22.34
N GLY A 237 13.81 -7.64 21.55
CA GLY A 237 12.43 -7.62 22.04
C GLY A 237 11.88 -6.23 22.36
N LYS A 238 12.62 -5.16 22.07
CA LYS A 238 12.16 -3.78 22.22
C LYS A 238 11.86 -3.14 20.88
N SER A 239 10.67 -2.56 20.78
CA SER A 239 10.20 -1.84 19.59
C SER A 239 10.78 -0.43 19.56
N MET A 240 11.46 -0.10 18.48
CA MET A 240 11.98 1.23 18.20
C MET A 240 11.04 1.93 17.23
N PHE A 241 10.59 3.13 17.61
CA PHE A 241 9.66 3.94 16.83
C PHE A 241 10.38 5.14 16.24
N MET A 242 10.01 5.51 15.01
CA MET A 242 10.57 6.65 14.30
C MET A 242 9.47 7.32 13.46
N PRO A 243 9.60 8.63 13.14
CA PRO A 243 8.66 9.26 12.25
C PRO A 243 8.72 8.63 10.86
N TRP A 244 7.54 8.28 10.36
CA TRP A 244 7.34 7.75 9.02
C TRP A 244 6.68 8.83 8.18
N VAL A 245 7.29 9.14 7.03
CA VAL A 245 6.90 10.27 6.20
C VAL A 245 6.63 9.82 4.78
N GLY A 246 5.79 10.57 4.08
CA GLY A 246 5.58 10.39 2.66
C GLY A 246 5.18 11.66 1.94
N ASN A 247 5.39 11.66 0.63
CA ASN A 247 5.02 12.76 -0.26
C ASN A 247 4.17 12.24 -1.40
N PHE A 248 3.24 13.08 -1.87
CA PHE A 248 2.31 12.78 -2.94
C PHE A 248 2.39 13.84 -4.03
N ARG A 249 2.35 13.40 -5.29
CA ARG A 249 2.54 14.27 -6.47
C ARG A 249 1.67 13.81 -7.64
N GLU A 250 1.67 14.62 -8.70
CA GLU A 250 1.02 14.30 -9.98
C GLU A 250 -0.47 13.97 -9.82
N TYR A 251 -1.23 14.90 -9.25
CA TYR A 251 -2.66 14.72 -9.03
C TYR A 251 -3.44 14.67 -10.35
N SER A 252 -4.32 13.68 -10.48
CA SER A 252 -5.22 13.49 -11.63
C SER A 252 -6.65 13.16 -11.15
N VAL A 253 -7.63 13.36 -12.03
CA VAL A 253 -9.02 12.97 -11.77
C VAL A 253 -9.23 11.50 -12.18
N CYS A 254 -9.80 10.69 -11.28
CA CYS A 254 -10.20 9.30 -11.49
C CYS A 254 -11.58 9.09 -10.86
N ASP A 255 -12.57 8.62 -11.64
CA ASP A 255 -13.96 8.41 -11.19
C ASP A 255 -14.57 9.60 -10.42
N GLY A 256 -14.27 10.82 -10.90
CA GLY A 256 -14.77 12.06 -10.31
C GLY A 256 -13.99 12.56 -9.09
N MET A 257 -13.04 11.76 -8.57
CA MET A 257 -12.19 12.12 -7.45
C MET A 257 -10.80 12.57 -7.91
N ARG A 258 -10.18 13.54 -7.23
CA ARG A 258 -8.81 13.98 -7.54
C ARG A 258 -7.82 13.30 -6.60
N ILE A 259 -6.93 12.46 -7.15
CA ILE A 259 -5.99 11.63 -6.37
C ILE A 259 -4.55 11.81 -6.88
N PRO A 260 -3.51 11.59 -6.04
CA PRO A 260 -2.12 11.60 -6.50
C PRO A 260 -1.81 10.33 -7.29
N LEU A 261 -1.03 10.46 -8.37
CA LEU A 261 -0.54 9.30 -9.14
C LEU A 261 0.85 8.86 -8.72
N GLU A 262 1.59 9.68 -7.98
CA GLU A 262 2.92 9.36 -7.47
C GLU A 262 2.96 9.48 -5.95
N GLY A 263 3.64 8.52 -5.31
CA GLY A 263 3.83 8.48 -3.87
C GLY A 263 5.22 7.96 -3.52
N GLU A 264 5.84 8.54 -2.51
CA GLU A 264 7.09 8.06 -1.93
C GLU A 264 6.99 8.04 -0.42
N VAL A 265 7.64 7.07 0.22
CA VAL A 265 7.67 6.97 1.68
C VAL A 265 9.07 6.63 2.19
N GLY A 266 9.32 7.08 3.41
CA GLY A 266 10.62 6.96 4.05
C GLY A 266 10.56 7.18 5.55
N TRP A 267 11.73 7.05 6.16
CA TRP A 267 11.95 7.30 7.57
C TRP A 267 12.65 8.64 7.76
N GLU A 268 12.24 9.40 8.78
CA GLU A 268 12.93 10.63 9.14
C GLU A 268 14.00 10.36 10.21
N HIS A 269 15.25 10.40 9.79
CA HIS A 269 16.42 10.35 10.66
C HIS A 269 16.85 11.78 11.06
N PRO A 270 17.66 11.94 12.12
CA PRO A 270 18.26 13.23 12.47
C PRO A 270 19.04 13.87 11.31
N GLU A 271 19.65 13.05 10.45
CA GLU A 271 20.44 13.49 9.29
C GLU A 271 19.57 13.82 8.06
N GLY A 272 18.28 13.47 8.08
CA GLY A 272 17.32 13.72 7.01
C GLY A 272 16.42 12.54 6.69
N VAL A 273 15.59 12.71 5.67
CA VAL A 273 14.64 11.68 5.22
C VAL A 273 15.35 10.64 4.36
N GLN A 274 15.22 9.37 4.75
CA GLN A 274 15.66 8.22 3.98
C GLN A 274 14.45 7.51 3.35
N LEU A 275 14.25 7.73 2.06
CA LEU A 275 13.19 7.05 1.30
C LEU A 275 13.56 5.59 1.06
N TYR A 276 12.56 4.71 1.18
CA TYR A 276 12.71 3.30 0.80
C TYR A 276 11.71 2.84 -0.26
N PHE A 277 10.69 3.65 -0.57
CA PHE A 277 9.69 3.34 -1.59
C PHE A 277 9.42 4.57 -2.44
N LYS A 278 9.34 4.36 -3.74
CA LYS A 278 8.87 5.32 -4.74
C LYS A 278 7.96 4.58 -5.71
N GLY A 279 6.68 4.95 -5.76
CA GLY A 279 5.67 4.27 -6.56
C GLY A 279 4.91 5.23 -7.45
N LYS A 280 4.46 4.71 -8.60
CA LYS A 280 3.53 5.36 -9.50
C LYS A 280 2.33 4.45 -9.74
N VAL A 281 1.13 4.99 -9.58
CA VAL A 281 -0.13 4.34 -9.92
C VAL A 281 -0.27 4.31 -11.44
N THR A 282 -0.45 3.13 -12.00
CA THR A 282 -0.64 2.92 -13.45
C THR A 282 -2.08 2.62 -13.82
N LYS A 283 -2.84 2.08 -12.88
CA LYS A 283 -4.27 1.80 -13.01
C LYS A 283 -4.89 1.86 -11.62
N ILE A 284 -6.10 2.39 -11.52
CA ILE A 284 -6.93 2.35 -10.32
C ILE A 284 -8.38 2.16 -10.74
N ASN A 285 -9.12 1.32 -10.02
CA ASN A 285 -10.55 1.11 -10.22
C ASN A 285 -11.22 1.11 -8.85
N TYR A 286 -12.44 1.63 -8.80
CA TYR A 286 -13.22 1.76 -7.57
C TYR A 286 -14.49 0.94 -7.67
N GLU A 287 -14.88 0.35 -6.53
CA GLU A 287 -16.27 0.00 -6.28
C GLU A 287 -16.81 0.96 -5.23
N PHE A 288 -18.07 1.35 -5.44
CA PHE A 288 -18.75 2.35 -4.62
C PHE A 288 -19.91 1.72 -3.87
N ALA A 289 -20.33 2.38 -2.79
CA ALA A 289 -21.54 2.06 -2.07
C ALA A 289 -22.76 2.12 -3.00
N SER A 290 -23.65 1.13 -2.87
CA SER A 290 -24.90 1.00 -3.64
C SER A 290 -26.09 0.86 -2.72
#